data_AF-A0A2T1EMH2-F1
#
_entry.id   AF-A0A2T1EMH2-F1
#
_cell.length_a   1.000
_cell.length_b   1.000
_cell.length_c   1.000
_cell.angle_alpha   90.00
_cell.angle_beta   90.00
_cell.angle_gamma   90.00
#
_symmetry.space_group_name_H-M   'P 1'
#
loop_
_entity.id
_entity.type
_entity.pdbx_description
1 polymer ?
#
loop_
_entity_poly.entity_id
_entity_poly.type
_entity_poly.pdbx_seq_one_letter_code
_entity_poly.pdbx_strand_id
1 'polypeptide(L)'
;MQLTKGAAIRLTILFILLGIGGAYSWQIMANPASLEQAKTQSKLLETIYINGNYIEAFIWFFFAIGFALNAVKKSGKTRIYRLITTLVFFLFGCSDIVEVQTGAWWSPWWLFVWKVSCGLSMIILLWVYLRDRTFDYKL
;
A
#
# COMPACT_ATOMS: atom_id res chain seq x y z
N MET A 1 -14.58 -14.67 6.98
CA MET A 1 -13.97 -13.97 8.13
C MET A 1 -15.02 -13.04 8.71
N GLN A 2 -15.56 -13.31 9.90
CA GLN A 2 -16.51 -12.40 10.54
C GLN A 2 -15.73 -11.32 11.29
N LEU A 3 -15.95 -10.05 10.94
CA LEU A 3 -15.39 -8.94 11.69
C LEU A 3 -16.06 -8.91 13.07
N THR A 4 -15.27 -8.84 14.14
CA THR A 4 -15.86 -8.66 15.48
C THR A 4 -16.54 -7.28 15.55
N LYS A 5 -17.62 -7.16 16.33
CA LYS A 5 -18.34 -5.88 16.49
C LYS A 5 -17.39 -4.74 16.91
N GLY A 6 -16.45 -5.03 17.81
CA GLY A 6 -15.44 -4.06 18.24
C GLY A 6 -14.45 -3.67 17.14
N ALA A 7 -14.05 -4.61 16.28
CA ALA A 7 -13.22 -4.28 15.11
C ALA A 7 -13.98 -3.42 14.11
N ALA A 8 -15.26 -3.70 13.87
CA ALA A 8 -16.10 -2.91 12.98
C ALA A 8 -16.22 -1.47 13.48
N ILE A 9 -16.53 -1.26 14.76
CA ILE A 9 -16.63 0.09 15.36
C ILE A 9 -15.32 0.86 15.22
N ARG A 10 -14.17 0.25 15.55
CA ARG A 10 -12.86 0.92 15.44
C ARG A 10 -12.51 1.30 14.00
N LEU A 11 -12.76 0.41 13.05
CA LEU A 11 -12.56 0.70 11.62
C LEU A 11 -13.46 1.83 11.15
N THR A 12 -14.74 1.82 11.55
CA THR A 12 -15.67 2.91 11.22
C THR A 12 -15.19 4.25 11.78
N ILE A 13 -14.79 4.31 13.05
CA ILE A 13 -14.25 5.53 13.66
C ILE A 13 -13.00 6.00 12.90
N LEU A 14 -12.07 5.08 12.61
CA LEU A 14 -10.86 5.40 11.84
C LEU A 14 -11.20 6.01 10.48
N PHE A 15 -12.10 5.40 9.71
CA PHE A 15 -12.49 5.92 8.39
C PHE A 15 -13.20 7.28 8.47
N ILE A 16 -14.03 7.50 9.49
CA ILE A 16 -14.65 8.81 9.73
C ILE A 16 -13.59 9.86 10.02
N LEU A 17 -12.64 9.57 10.93
CA LEU A 17 -11.56 10.49 11.28
C LEU A 17 -10.67 10.81 10.07
N LEU A 18 -10.32 9.80 9.27
CA LEU A 18 -9.56 9.99 8.04
C LEU A 18 -10.32 10.83 7.00
N GLY A 19 -11.63 10.59 6.85
CA GLY A 19 -12.48 11.36 5.93
C GLY A 19 -12.60 12.82 6.35
N ILE A 20 -12.87 13.09 7.63
CA ILE A 20 -12.94 14.45 8.19
C ILE A 20 -11.59 15.15 8.07
N GLY A 21 -10.51 14.49 8.50
CA GLY A 21 -9.15 15.04 8.43
C GLY A 21 -8.72 15.33 7.00
N GLY A 22 -9.06 14.45 6.06
CA GLY A 22 -8.81 14.64 4.62
C GLY A 22 -9.56 15.83 4.05
N ALA A 23 -10.87 15.95 4.32
CA ALA A 23 -11.68 17.06 3.86
C ALA A 23 -11.22 18.41 4.43
N TYR A 24 -10.87 18.44 5.73
CA TYR A 24 -10.35 19.63 6.37
C TYR A 24 -9.00 20.05 5.78
N SER A 25 -8.08 19.09 5.61
CA SER A 25 -6.77 19.34 4.99
C SER A 25 -6.92 19.85 3.56
N TRP A 26 -7.85 19.27 2.78
CA TRP A 26 -8.15 19.72 1.42
C TRP A 26 -8.60 21.18 1.40
N GLN A 27 -9.53 21.57 2.28
CA GLN A 27 -10.03 22.95 2.33
C GLN A 27 -8.91 23.98 2.59
N ILE A 28 -7.99 23.67 3.51
CA ILE A 28 -6.84 24.53 3.84
C ILE A 28 -5.86 24.65 2.66
N MET A 29 -5.64 23.55 1.95
CA MET A 29 -4.64 23.47 0.88
C MET A 29 -5.16 24.00 -0.46
N ALA A 30 -6.47 23.97 -0.69
CA ALA A 30 -7.08 24.41 -1.95
C ALA A 30 -7.22 25.95 -2.08
N ASN A 31 -7.22 26.69 -0.96
CA ASN A 31 -7.48 28.14 -0.95
C ASN A 31 -6.34 28.92 -0.27
N PRO A 32 -5.18 29.08 -0.91
CA PRO A 32 -4.10 29.91 -0.38
C PRO A 32 -4.49 31.40 -0.37
N ALA A 33 -4.24 32.10 0.73
CA ALA A 33 -4.54 33.54 0.86
C ALA A 33 -3.47 34.45 0.22
N SER A 34 -2.29 33.90 -0.10
CA SER A 34 -1.19 34.63 -0.73
C SER A 34 -0.33 33.71 -1.62
N LEU A 35 0.45 34.32 -2.53
CA LEU A 35 1.41 33.59 -3.37
C LEU A 35 2.49 32.87 -2.55
N GLU A 36 2.93 33.47 -1.45
CA GLU A 36 3.91 32.87 -0.53
C GLU A 36 3.33 31.63 0.16
N GLN A 37 2.07 31.70 0.59
CA GLN A 37 1.37 30.57 1.17
C GLN A 37 1.21 29.43 0.14
N ALA A 38 0.83 29.75 -1.10
CA ALA A 38 0.69 28.75 -2.17
C ALA A 38 2.01 27.99 -2.43
N LYS A 39 3.15 28.71 -2.45
CA LYS A 39 4.49 28.10 -2.60
C LYS A 39 4.83 27.19 -1.43
N THR A 40 4.55 27.64 -0.20
CA THR A 40 4.82 26.85 1.01
C THR A 40 3.98 25.57 1.05
N GLN A 41 2.69 25.67 0.70
CA GLN A 41 1.79 24.52 0.61
C GLN A 41 2.22 23.53 -0.49
N SER A 42 2.60 24.02 -1.67
CA SER A 42 3.12 23.17 -2.74
C SER A 42 4.38 22.42 -2.33
N LYS A 43 5.32 23.10 -1.66
CA LYS A 43 6.56 22.47 -1.16
C LYS A 43 6.26 21.43 -0.06
N LEU A 44 5.29 21.70 0.80
CA LEU A 44 4.84 20.76 1.81
C LEU A 44 4.23 19.50 1.17
N LEU A 45 3.36 19.65 0.17
CA LEU A 45 2.78 18.52 -0.57
C LEU A 45 3.85 17.68 -1.25
N GLU A 46 4.80 18.33 -1.94
CA GLU A 46 5.92 17.66 -2.58
C GLU A 46 6.78 16.89 -1.55
N THR A 47 7.06 17.50 -0.40
CA THR A 47 7.81 16.84 0.68
C THR A 47 7.06 15.63 1.23
N ILE A 48 5.75 15.75 1.45
CA ILE A 48 4.89 14.65 1.92
C ILE A 48 4.86 13.54 0.87
N TYR A 49 4.73 13.90 -0.41
CA TYR A 49 4.70 12.96 -1.53
C TYR A 49 5.99 12.15 -1.65
N ILE A 50 7.15 12.83 -1.63
CA ILE A 50 8.47 12.21 -1.76
C ILE A 50 8.76 11.31 -0.54
N ASN A 51 8.62 11.86 0.67
CA ASN A 51 8.94 11.12 1.89
C ASN A 51 7.95 9.99 2.14
N GLY A 52 6.67 10.21 1.83
CA GLY A 52 5.61 9.22 1.92
C GLY A 52 5.90 7.99 1.06
N ASN A 53 6.20 8.19 -0.23
CA ASN A 53 6.54 7.10 -1.13
C ASN A 53 7.80 6.33 -0.69
N TYR A 54 8.84 7.01 -0.17
CA TYR A 54 10.02 6.30 0.35
C TYR A 54 9.71 5.46 1.61
N ILE A 55 8.86 5.98 2.50
CA ILE A 55 8.38 5.23 3.67
C ILE A 55 7.56 4.03 3.24
N GLU A 56 6.66 4.20 2.26
CA GLU A 56 5.88 3.11 1.67
C GLU A 56 6.79 2.04 1.07
N ALA A 57 7.76 2.42 0.22
CA ALA A 57 8.76 1.52 -0.34
C ALA A 57 9.46 0.69 0.75
N PHE A 58 9.90 1.33 1.82
CA PHE A 58 10.53 0.66 2.96
C PHE A 58 9.61 -0.37 3.63
N ILE A 59 8.33 -0.01 3.85
CA ILE A 59 7.32 -0.91 4.42
C ILE A 59 7.12 -2.14 3.51
N TRP A 60 7.02 -1.93 2.19
CA TRP A 60 6.84 -3.03 1.24
C TRP A 60 8.06 -3.96 1.20
N PHE A 61 9.28 -3.42 1.24
CA PHE A 61 10.49 -4.23 1.36
C PHE A 61 10.53 -5.02 2.66
N PHE A 62 10.08 -4.43 3.77
CA PHE A 62 10.01 -5.15 5.05
C PHE A 62 9.06 -6.36 4.97
N PHE A 63 7.89 -6.20 4.32
CA PHE A 63 7.02 -7.35 4.05
C PHE A 63 7.69 -8.37 3.13
N ALA A 64 8.34 -7.95 2.05
CA ALA A 64 9.02 -8.85 1.12
C ALA A 64 10.07 -9.71 1.84
N ILE A 65 10.88 -9.11 2.71
CA ILE A 65 11.87 -9.79 3.55
C ILE A 65 11.17 -10.78 4.49
N GLY A 66 10.11 -10.35 5.19
CA GLY A 66 9.35 -11.23 6.09
C GLY A 66 8.81 -12.48 5.37
N PHE A 67 8.25 -12.31 4.18
CA PHE A 67 7.80 -13.43 3.34
C PHE A 67 8.96 -14.32 2.87
N ALA A 68 10.12 -13.73 2.52
CA ALA A 68 11.29 -14.46 2.04
C ALA A 68 11.87 -15.35 3.16
N LEU A 69 12.06 -14.77 4.35
CA LEU A 69 12.52 -15.50 5.54
C LEU A 69 11.54 -16.61 5.93
N ASN A 70 10.23 -16.36 5.79
CA ASN A 70 9.23 -17.40 6.05
C ASN A 70 9.28 -18.54 5.03
N ALA A 71 9.59 -18.24 3.76
CA ALA A 71 9.66 -19.23 2.69
C ALA A 71 10.75 -20.28 2.92
N VAL A 72 11.86 -19.91 3.57
CA VAL A 72 12.98 -20.83 3.91
C VAL A 72 12.50 -22.02 4.76
N LYS A 73 11.50 -21.81 5.62
CA LYS A 73 10.95 -22.83 6.53
C LYS A 73 9.80 -23.64 5.91
N LYS A 74 9.48 -23.42 4.63
CA LYS A 74 8.32 -24.04 3.97
C LYS A 74 8.78 -24.86 2.77
N SER A 75 7.95 -25.80 2.34
CA SER A 75 8.17 -26.65 1.17
C SER A 75 6.92 -26.67 0.28
N GLY A 76 7.06 -27.23 -0.93
CA GLY A 76 5.97 -27.39 -1.88
C GLY A 76 5.28 -26.09 -2.31
N LYS A 77 3.97 -26.16 -2.54
CA LYS A 77 3.15 -25.03 -3.04
C LYS A 77 3.20 -23.80 -2.13
N THR A 78 3.23 -24.01 -0.80
CA THR A 78 3.32 -22.92 0.17
C THR A 78 4.59 -22.11 0.02
N ARG A 79 5.74 -22.77 -0.23
CA ARG A 79 7.01 -22.07 -0.49
C ARG A 79 6.90 -21.22 -1.76
N ILE A 80 6.33 -21.76 -2.83
CA ILE A 80 6.15 -21.05 -4.11
C ILE A 80 5.31 -19.79 -3.91
N TYR A 81 4.15 -19.89 -3.25
CA TYR A 81 3.30 -18.70 -3.01
C TYR A 81 3.99 -17.65 -2.13
N ARG A 82 4.78 -18.07 -1.13
CA ARG A 82 5.57 -17.14 -0.31
C ARG A 82 6.61 -16.40 -1.14
N LEU A 83 7.32 -17.10 -2.04
CA LEU A 83 8.31 -16.48 -2.92
C LEU A 83 7.67 -15.53 -3.95
N ILE A 84 6.52 -15.90 -4.53
CA ILE A 84 5.77 -14.99 -5.41
C ILE A 84 5.32 -13.75 -4.63
N THR A 85 4.85 -13.94 -3.40
CA THR A 85 4.46 -12.82 -2.52
C THR A 85 5.64 -11.90 -2.23
N THR A 86 6.82 -12.45 -1.90
CA THR A 86 8.06 -11.69 -1.76
C THR A 86 8.34 -10.84 -2.99
N LEU A 87 8.30 -11.45 -4.17
CA LEU A 87 8.59 -10.75 -5.42
C LEU A 87 7.58 -9.61 -5.68
N VAL A 88 6.29 -9.86 -5.47
CA VAL A 88 5.22 -8.88 -5.67
C VAL A 88 5.38 -7.67 -4.74
N PHE A 89 5.61 -7.88 -3.45
CA PHE A 89 5.83 -6.79 -2.48
C PHE A 89 7.13 -6.03 -2.78
N PHE A 90 8.20 -6.74 -3.13
CA PHE A 90 9.46 -6.12 -3.52
C PHE A 90 9.28 -5.21 -4.75
N LEU A 91 8.65 -5.74 -5.80
CA LEU A 91 8.38 -4.97 -7.01
C LEU A 91 7.46 -3.78 -6.75
N PHE A 92 6.46 -3.91 -5.88
CA PHE A 92 5.61 -2.77 -5.51
C PHE A 92 6.42 -1.67 -4.79
N GLY A 93 7.28 -2.03 -3.83
CA GLY A 93 8.18 -1.06 -3.20
C GLY A 93 9.14 -0.38 -4.18
N CYS A 94 9.66 -1.10 -5.16
CA CYS A 94 10.44 -0.48 -6.25
C CYS A 94 9.60 0.50 -7.07
N SER A 95 8.32 0.21 -7.30
CA SER A 95 7.43 1.12 -8.04
C SER A 95 7.19 2.45 -7.32
N ASP A 96 7.21 2.48 -5.98
CA ASP A 96 7.10 3.72 -5.19
C ASP A 96 8.37 4.58 -5.30
N ILE A 97 9.55 3.96 -5.39
CA ILE A 97 10.81 4.69 -5.65
C ILE A 97 10.78 5.31 -7.06
N VAL A 98 10.33 4.55 -8.05
CA VAL A 98 10.18 5.03 -9.43
C VAL A 98 9.12 6.13 -9.52
N GLU A 99 8.04 6.03 -8.74
CA GLU A 99 7.03 7.07 -8.63
C GLU A 99 7.64 8.42 -8.20
N VAL A 100 8.50 8.44 -7.19
CA VAL A 100 9.21 9.66 -6.78
C VAL A 100 10.06 10.23 -7.92
N GLN A 101 10.74 9.37 -8.68
CA GLN A 101 11.62 9.78 -9.78
C GLN A 101 10.85 10.33 -10.99
N THR A 102 9.62 9.86 -11.18
CA THR A 102 8.77 10.22 -12.31
C THR A 102 7.78 11.33 -11.98
N GLY A 103 7.56 11.61 -10.69
CA GLY A 103 6.70 12.67 -10.17
C GLY A 103 5.20 12.36 -10.23
N ALA A 104 4.82 11.16 -10.66
CA ALA A 104 3.43 10.74 -10.72
C ALA A 104 3.31 9.21 -10.66
N TRP A 105 2.29 8.71 -9.96
CA TRP A 105 2.02 7.27 -9.84
C TRP A 105 1.56 6.59 -11.15
N TRP A 106 1.14 7.39 -12.15
CA TRP A 106 0.56 6.90 -13.40
C TRP A 106 1.37 7.26 -14.66
N SER A 107 2.31 8.20 -14.55
CA SER A 107 3.13 8.67 -15.67
C SER A 107 4.59 8.35 -15.41
N PRO A 108 5.28 7.67 -16.33
CA PRO A 108 4.80 7.11 -17.59
C PRO A 108 3.80 5.95 -17.40
N TRP A 109 2.95 5.69 -18.40
CA TRP A 109 1.81 4.75 -18.31
C TRP A 109 2.18 3.32 -17.87
N TRP A 110 3.42 2.88 -18.10
CA TRP A 110 3.87 1.56 -17.66
C TRP A 110 3.97 1.45 -16.14
N LEU A 111 4.19 2.57 -15.43
CA LEU A 111 4.23 2.60 -13.97
C LEU A 111 2.84 2.30 -13.39
N PHE A 112 1.79 2.84 -14.02
CA PHE A 112 0.42 2.49 -13.70
C PHE A 112 0.18 0.99 -13.83
N VAL A 113 0.56 0.39 -14.97
CA VAL A 113 0.39 -1.04 -15.22
C VAL A 113 1.16 -1.88 -14.20
N TRP A 114 2.38 -1.47 -13.85
CA TRP A 114 3.17 -2.13 -12.82
C TRP A 114 2.44 -2.10 -11.47
N LYS A 115 2.09 -0.93 -10.96
CA LYS A 115 1.39 -0.78 -9.66
C LYS A 115 0.11 -1.60 -9.61
N VAL A 116 -0.73 -1.51 -10.65
CA VAL A 116 -1.97 -2.28 -10.74
C VAL A 116 -1.70 -3.78 -10.78
N SER A 117 -0.73 -4.24 -11.57
CA SER A 117 -0.39 -5.68 -11.65
C SER A 117 0.08 -6.25 -10.31
N CYS A 118 0.91 -5.50 -9.56
CA CYS A 118 1.33 -5.86 -8.22
C CYS A 118 0.14 -5.87 -7.24
N GLY A 119 -0.69 -4.82 -7.25
CA GLY A 119 -1.87 -4.73 -6.39
C GLY A 119 -2.86 -5.88 -6.62
N LEU A 120 -3.16 -6.20 -7.88
CA LEU A 120 -4.00 -7.34 -8.24
C LEU A 120 -3.37 -8.66 -7.79
N SER A 121 -2.06 -8.82 -7.96
CA SER A 121 -1.34 -10.01 -7.51
C SER A 121 -1.44 -10.20 -5.99
N MET A 122 -1.32 -9.13 -5.20
CA MET A 122 -1.52 -9.18 -3.75
C MET A 122 -2.94 -9.62 -3.37
N ILE A 123 -3.96 -9.07 -4.05
CA ILE A 123 -5.37 -9.46 -3.83
C ILE A 123 -5.59 -10.94 -4.14
N ILE A 124 -5.07 -11.42 -5.28
CA ILE A 124 -5.18 -12.82 -5.69
C ILE A 124 -4.48 -13.74 -4.68
N LEU A 125 -3.26 -13.41 -4.26
CA LEU A 125 -2.50 -14.18 -3.27
C LEU A 125 -3.23 -14.24 -1.92
N LEU A 126 -3.80 -13.11 -1.47
CA LEU A 126 -4.61 -13.05 -0.26
C LEU A 126 -5.86 -13.92 -0.38
N TRP A 127 -6.56 -13.86 -1.52
CA TRP A 127 -7.73 -14.68 -1.78
C TRP A 127 -7.40 -16.18 -1.77
N VAL A 128 -6.31 -16.59 -2.45
CA VAL A 128 -5.81 -17.97 -2.42
C VAL A 128 -5.51 -18.42 -0.99
N TYR A 129 -4.80 -17.59 -0.21
CA TYR A 129 -4.51 -17.90 1.19
C TYR A 129 -5.79 -18.08 2.04
N LEU A 130 -6.76 -17.17 1.90
CA LEU A 130 -8.02 -17.24 2.64
C LEU A 130 -8.86 -18.45 2.24
N ARG A 131 -8.90 -18.77 0.94
CA ARG A 131 -9.58 -19.96 0.41
C ARG A 131 -8.97 -21.23 1.00
N ASP A 132 -7.66 -21.39 0.87
CA ASP A 132 -6.95 -22.60 1.31
C ASP A 132 -7.09 -22.78 2.83
N ARG A 133 -6.98 -21.69 3.61
CA ARG A 133 -7.24 -21.72 5.06
C ARG A 133 -8.67 -22.13 5.41
N THR A 134 -9.66 -21.72 4.62
CA THR A 134 -11.07 -22.06 4.88
C THR A 134 -11.35 -23.54 4.59
N PHE A 135 -10.65 -24.14 3.62
CA PHE A 135 -10.72 -25.59 3.38
C PHE A 135 -10.11 -26.41 4.52
N ASP A 136 -8.99 -25.97 5.08
CA ASP A 136 -8.34 -26.66 6.21
C ASP A 136 -9.21 -26.73 7.47
N TYR A 137 -10.14 -25.80 7.69
CA TYR A 137 -11.07 -25.83 8.84
C TYR A 137 -12.28 -26.76 8.65
N LYS A 138 -12.52 -27.27 7.44
CA LYS A 138 -13.68 -28.13 7.12
C LYS A 138 -13.35 -29.62 7.11
N LEU A 139 -12.07 -29.98 7.22
CA LEU A 139 -11.56 -31.35 7.36
C LEU A 139 -11.23 -31.63 8.83
#